data_AF-A0A2D7RD89-F1
#
_entry.id   AF-A0A2D7RD89-F1
#
_cell.length_a   1.000
_cell.length_b   1.000
_cell.length_c   1.000
_cell.angle_alpha   90.00
_cell.angle_beta   90.00
_cell.angle_gamma   90.00
#
_symmetry.space_group_name_H-M   'P 1'
#
loop_
_entity.id
_entity.type
_entity.pdbx_description
1 polymer ?
#
loop_
_entity_poly.entity_id
_entity_poly.type
_entity_poly.pdbx_seq_one_letter_code
_entity_poly.pdbx_strand_id
1 'polypeptide(L)' 'MSQKREPIRHNLEIKAGEKVAICRCWQSKRMPYCDGSHREYNEKNDENMGPVIISAITKDD' A
#
# COMPACT_ATOMS: atom_id res chain seq x y z
N MET A 1 1.62 30.33 3.42
CA MET A 1 2.83 29.60 3.85
C MET A 1 2.64 28.13 3.51
N SER A 2 3.01 27.72 2.30
CA SER A 2 3.01 26.29 1.96
C SER A 2 4.30 25.71 2.54
N GLN A 3 4.22 25.07 3.71
CA GLN A 3 5.35 24.31 4.23
C GLN A 3 5.62 23.21 3.20
N LYS A 4 6.75 23.29 2.49
CA LYS A 4 7.24 22.17 1.67
C LYS A 4 7.42 20.99 2.62
N ARG A 5 6.47 20.06 2.60
CA ARG A 5 6.56 18.83 3.37
C ARG A 5 7.50 17.91 2.59
N GLU A 6 8.64 17.60 3.17
CA GLU A 6 9.54 16.57 2.64
C GLU A 6 8.77 15.25 2.48
N PRO A 7 9.01 14.47 1.42
CA PRO A 7 8.31 13.22 1.19
C PRO A 7 8.66 12.20 2.28
N ILE A 8 7.64 11.58 2.88
CA ILE A 8 7.82 10.52 3.87
C ILE A 8 8.31 9.26 3.17
N ARG A 9 9.47 8.74 3.61
CA ARG A 9 10.02 7.46 3.15
C ARG A 9 9.56 6.35 4.07
N HIS A 10 9.02 5.28 3.50
CA HIS A 10 8.67 4.06 4.23
C HIS A 10 9.67 2.97 3.85
N ASN A 11 10.43 2.48 4.82
CA ASN A 11 11.30 1.32 4.65
C ASN A 11 10.58 0.09 5.20
N LEU A 12 10.58 -0.99 4.43
CA LEU A 12 9.96 -2.25 4.82
C LEU A 12 11.01 -3.34 4.73
N GLU A 13 11.17 -4.08 5.82
CA GLU A 13 11.92 -5.33 5.86
C GLU A 13 10.90 -6.48 5.84
N ILE A 14 11.01 -7.36 4.85
CA ILE A 14 10.09 -8.49 4.64
C ILE A 14 10.90 -9.78 4.59
N LYS A 15 10.43 -10.82 5.26
CA LYS A 15 11.10 -12.12 5.26
C LYS A 15 10.71 -12.92 4.02
N ALA A 16 11.60 -13.79 3.56
CA ALA A 16 11.28 -14.74 2.49
C ALA A 16 10.00 -15.52 2.80
N GLY A 17 9.11 -15.64 1.80
CA GLY A 17 7.80 -16.27 1.92
C GLY A 17 6.69 -15.35 2.45
N GLU A 18 7.01 -14.16 2.96
CA GLU A 18 6.00 -13.19 3.39
C GLU A 18 5.44 -12.39 2.21
N LYS A 19 4.20 -11.90 2.40
CA LYS A 19 3.51 -11.03 1.45
C LYS A 19 3.00 -9.80 2.17
N VAL A 20 3.16 -8.65 1.52
CA VAL A 20 2.68 -7.36 2.01
C VAL A 20 1.80 -6.71 0.95
N ALA A 21 0.66 -6.19 1.38
CA ALA A 21 -0.22 -5.39 0.53
C ALA A 21 0.03 -3.90 0.79
N ILE A 22 0.44 -3.15 -0.23
CA ILE A 22 0.70 -1.72 -0.18
C ILE A 22 -0.47 -0.95 -0.78
N CYS A 23 -0.91 0.09 -0.08
CA CYS A 23 -2.01 0.93 -0.47
C CYS A 23 -1.69 1.74 -1.74
N ARG A 24 -2.67 1.85 -2.64
CA ARG A 24 -2.64 2.77 -3.80
C ARG A 24 -3.83 3.71 -3.90
N CYS A 25 -4.88 3.50 -3.09
CA CYS A 25 -6.10 4.30 -3.10
C CYS A 25 -6.02 5.56 -2.20
N TRP A 26 -4.93 5.70 -1.42
CA TRP A 26 -4.71 6.80 -0.48
C TRP A 26 -5.69 6.90 0.70
N GLN A 27 -6.65 5.97 0.82
CA GLN A 27 -7.67 5.99 1.89
C GLN A 27 -7.31 5.16 3.14
N SER A 28 -6.21 4.40 3.10
CA SER A 28 -5.83 3.53 4.23
C SER A 28 -5.52 4.31 5.50
N LYS A 29 -6.05 3.85 6.63
CA LYS A 29 -5.74 4.36 7.97
C LYS A 29 -4.42 3.82 8.51
N ARG A 30 -3.83 2.84 7.82
CA ARG A 30 -2.56 2.18 8.18
C ARG A 30 -1.49 2.38 7.11
N MET A 31 -1.44 3.57 6.51
CA MET A 31 -0.46 3.91 5.48
C MET A 31 0.97 3.54 5.94
N PRO A 32 1.78 2.84 5.11
CA PRO A 32 1.62 2.58 3.67
C PRO A 32 0.82 1.31 3.33
N TYR A 33 0.40 0.54 4.33
CA TYR A 33 -0.23 -0.75 4.13
C TYR A 33 -1.67 -0.63 3.66
N CYS A 34 -2.11 -1.59 2.87
CA CYS A 34 -3.53 -1.73 2.53
C CYS A 34 -4.29 -2.32 3.72
N ASP A 35 -5.35 -1.64 4.14
CA ASP A 35 -6.25 -2.11 5.20
C ASP A 35 -7.64 -2.51 4.70
N GLY A 36 -7.86 -2.48 3.37
CA GLY A 36 -9.15 -2.77 2.74
C GLY A 36 -9.99 -1.55 2.41
N SER A 37 -9.59 -0.33 2.81
CA SER A 37 -10.35 0.91 2.56
C SER A 37 -10.60 1.20 1.07
N HIS A 38 -9.82 0.59 0.16
CA HIS A 38 -10.04 0.72 -1.28
C HIS A 38 -11.41 0.18 -1.72
N ARG A 39 -12.02 -0.77 -1.00
CA ARG A 39 -13.33 -1.34 -1.39
C ARG A 39 -14.44 -0.31 -1.30
N GLU A 40 -14.55 0.35 -0.15
CA GLU A 40 -15.51 1.42 0.06
C GLU A 40 -15.23 2.61 -0.86
N TYR A 41 -13.95 2.93 -1.08
CA TYR A 41 -13.57 3.98 -2.04
C TYR A 41 -14.00 3.65 -3.47
N ASN A 42 -13.78 2.41 -3.91
CA ASN A 42 -14.17 1.94 -5.23
C ASN A 42 -15.69 2.04 -5.45
N GLU A 43 -16.47 1.52 -4.51
CA GLU A 43 -17.94 1.55 -4.58
C GLU A 43 -18.50 2.99 -4.64
N LYS A 44 -17.90 3.91 -3.88
CA LYS A 44 -18.35 5.31 -3.83
C LYS A 44 -17.98 6.13 -5.05
N ASN A 45 -16.90 5.75 -5.75
CA ASN A 45 -16.33 6.56 -6.84
C ASN A 45 -16.37 5.88 -8.21
N ASP A 46 -16.99 4.69 -8.32
CA ASP A 46 -16.98 3.86 -9.55
C ASP A 46 -15.55 3.56 -10.04
N GLU A 47 -14.68 3.19 -9.08
CA GLU A 47 -13.25 2.96 -9.31
C GLU A 47 -12.90 1.48 -9.14
N ASN A 48 -11.73 1.06 -9.66
CA ASN A 48 -11.24 -0.32 -9.54
C ASN A 48 -9.81 -0.36 -8.97
N MET A 49 -9.59 0.35 -7.87
CA MET A 49 -8.28 0.39 -7.23
C MET A 49 -8.04 -0.86 -6.39
N GLY A 50 -6.83 -1.40 -6.49
CA GLY A 50 -6.35 -2.51 -5.67
C GLY A 50 -4.94 -2.24 -5.13
N PRO A 51 -4.55 -2.91 -4.03
CA PRO A 51 -3.21 -2.78 -3.49
C PRO A 51 -2.14 -3.34 -4.44
N VAL A 52 -0.89 -2.94 -4.25
CA VAL A 52 0.26 -3.67 -4.78
C VAL A 52 0.56 -4.82 -3.82
N ILE A 53 0.68 -6.04 -4.33
CA ILE A 53 1.12 -7.18 -3.53
C ILE A 53 2.62 -7.37 -3.77
N ILE A 54 3.41 -7.18 -2.72
CA ILE A 54 4.84 -7.45 -2.71
C ILE A 54 5.02 -8.81 -2.06
N SER A 55 5.62 -9.75 -2.76
CA SER A 55 5.98 -11.08 -2.23
C SER A 55 7.49 -11.18 -2.15
N ALA A 56 8.03 -11.49 -0.97
CA ALA A 56 9.44 -11.78 -0.81
C ALA A 56 9.73 -13.19 -1.32
N ILE A 57 10.22 -13.29 -2.55
CA ILE A 57 10.61 -14.56 -3.16
C ILE A 57 12.00 -14.97 -2.67
N THR A 58 12.23 -16.28 -2.56
CA THR A 58 13.59 -16.80 -2.43
C THR A 58 14.28 -16.79 -3.79
N LYS A 59 15.62 -16.88 -3.82
CA LYS A 59 16.40 -16.89 -5.08
C LYS A 59 16.07 -18.09 -5.99
N ASP A 60 15.32 -19.06 -5.49
CA ASP A 60 15.06 -20.34 -6.15
C ASP A 60 13.57 -20.50 -6.58
N ASP A 61 12.75 -19.44 -6.47
CA ASP A 61 11.36 -19.38 -6.95
C ASP A 61 11.23 -18.82 -8.39
#